data_AF-A0A2V1CI34-F1
#
_entry.id   AF-A0A2V1CI34-F1
#
_cell.length_a   1.000
_cell.length_b   1.000
_cell.length_c   1.000
_cell.angle_alpha   90.00
_cell.angle_beta   90.00
_cell.angle_gamma   90.00
#
_symmetry.space_group_name_H-M   'P 1'
#
loop_
_entity.id
_entity.type
_entity.pdbx_description
1 polymer ?
#
loop_
_entity_poly.entity_id
_entity_poly.type
_entity_poly.pdbx_seq_one_letter_code
_entity_poly.pdbx_strand_id
1 'polypeptide(L)'
;MYTGSQLIKSLRPISHSVSFMVRNRNAKRLFSMTRPLLKEPRRFAPLGDDGGGESPKLRGIVFDVDGTLCIPQTWMFGQMRSALGIDKSIDILDHIHSLPTSEQEVAQEKIRAIERSAMSSQEPQPGLVSLMDYLESRSIPKGICTRNFDAPVTHLLEKFLTGKEFKPIVTRDFKPPKPSPAGILHIAKSWGFVEKGGDLGDASQMIMVGDSIDDMTAGYSAGAATVLLVNEVNAHLADHEHTDLIVSRLDALIEILEKGFVGKIGRGEDSDTGARAQGVLQNGKAEDVTTS
;
A
#
# COMPACT_ATOMS: atom_id res chain seq x y z
N MET A 1 -43.62 17.09 60.83
CA MET A 1 -43.13 18.20 59.98
C MET A 1 -41.85 17.64 59.34
N TYR A 2 -41.71 17.43 58.02
CA TYR A 2 -41.82 18.37 56.87
C TYR A 2 -40.96 19.62 57.07
N THR A 3 -40.03 20.03 56.19
CA THR A 3 -39.52 19.49 54.88
C THR A 3 -38.07 18.95 55.04
N GLY A 4 -37.19 18.63 54.06
CA GLY A 4 -37.18 18.65 52.57
C GLY A 4 -36.53 19.91 51.96
N SER A 5 -35.60 19.89 50.99
CA SER A 5 -34.80 18.82 50.32
C SER A 5 -33.45 19.43 49.83
N GLN A 6 -32.40 18.70 49.40
CA GLN A 6 -32.09 18.12 48.06
C GLN A 6 -30.87 17.17 48.25
N LEU A 7 -30.66 16.01 47.62
CA LEU A 7 -30.66 15.57 46.21
C LEU A 7 -29.46 16.04 45.34
N ILE A 8 -28.36 15.26 45.34
CA ILE A 8 -27.39 15.18 44.23
C ILE A 8 -27.19 13.71 43.87
N LYS A 9 -27.26 13.36 42.59
CA LYS A 9 -27.04 12.00 42.06
C LYS A 9 -25.60 11.87 41.54
N SER A 10 -24.91 10.79 41.91
CA SER A 10 -23.64 10.38 41.30
C SER A 10 -23.84 9.00 40.66
N LEU A 11 -23.96 8.97 39.33
CA LEU A 11 -24.05 7.74 38.55
C LEU A 11 -22.65 7.31 38.11
N ARG A 12 -22.24 6.09 38.45
CA ARG A 12 -21.05 5.44 37.88
C ARG A 12 -21.48 4.55 36.71
N PRO A 13 -20.84 4.61 35.53
CA PRO A 13 -21.10 3.67 34.45
C PRO A 13 -20.59 2.26 34.81
N ILE A 14 -21.29 1.23 34.35
CA ILE A 14 -20.99 -0.18 34.66
C ILE A 14 -20.08 -0.76 33.58
N SER A 15 -18.86 -1.14 33.95
CA SER A 15 -17.94 -1.88 33.07
C SER A 15 -18.24 -3.37 33.09
N HIS A 16 -18.76 -3.90 31.97
CA HIS A 16 -18.92 -5.34 31.78
C HIS A 16 -17.64 -5.95 31.20
N SER A 17 -16.73 -6.36 32.08
CA SER A 17 -15.54 -7.14 31.73
C SER A 17 -15.84 -8.64 31.79
N VAL A 18 -15.99 -9.28 30.62
CA VAL A 18 -16.07 -10.76 30.53
C VAL A 18 -14.64 -11.31 30.55
N SER A 19 -14.16 -11.65 31.75
CA SER A 19 -12.80 -12.15 31.95
C SER A 19 -12.69 -13.65 31.68
N PHE A 20 -12.08 -14.03 30.55
CA PHE A 20 -11.71 -15.43 30.28
C PHE A 20 -10.26 -15.69 30.72
N MET A 21 -10.08 -16.23 31.92
CA MET A 21 -8.76 -16.39 32.54
C MET A 21 -8.02 -17.63 32.01
N VAL A 22 -7.30 -17.49 30.89
CA VAL A 22 -6.24 -18.44 30.51
C VAL A 22 -4.89 -17.88 30.96
N ARG A 23 -4.31 -18.48 32.01
CA ARG A 23 -2.97 -18.13 32.50
C ARG A 23 -1.90 -18.68 31.57
N ASN A 24 -1.22 -17.82 30.83
CA ASN A 24 0.16 -18.07 30.45
C ASN A 24 0.98 -16.77 30.55
N ARG A 25 2.27 -16.85 30.89
CA ARG A 25 3.13 -15.68 31.13
C ARG A 25 4.03 -15.40 29.92
N ASN A 26 4.28 -14.11 29.70
CA ASN A 26 5.15 -13.51 28.69
C ASN A 26 4.62 -13.50 27.23
N ALA A 27 5.15 -12.55 26.45
CA ALA A 27 4.94 -12.37 25.01
C ALA A 27 3.50 -12.16 24.51
N LYS A 28 2.94 -10.96 24.72
CA LYS A 28 2.01 -10.27 23.78
C LYS A 28 1.88 -8.77 24.10
N ARG A 29 2.81 -7.95 23.58
CA ARG A 29 2.52 -6.52 23.35
C ARG A 29 1.61 -6.45 22.13
N LEU A 30 0.32 -6.22 22.34
CA LEU A 30 -0.62 -6.00 21.26
C LEU A 30 -0.37 -4.59 20.70
N PHE A 31 0.27 -4.48 19.54
CA PHE A 31 0.53 -3.20 18.87
C PHE A 31 -0.76 -2.65 18.23
N SER A 32 -1.69 -2.19 19.08
CA SER A 32 -2.70 -1.23 18.64
C SER A 32 -2.05 0.15 18.57
N MET A 33 -1.55 0.49 17.38
CA MET A 33 -1.01 1.82 17.07
C MET A 33 -1.80 2.44 15.92
N THR A 34 -3.05 2.78 16.18
CA THR A 34 -3.73 3.83 15.41
C THR A 34 -2.96 5.13 15.64
N ARG A 35 -2.04 5.48 14.73
CA ARG A 35 -1.40 6.81 14.73
C ARG A 35 -2.51 7.86 14.66
N PRO A 36 -2.47 8.92 15.48
CA PRO A 36 -3.45 9.99 15.37
C PRO A 36 -3.37 10.66 14.00
N LEU A 37 -4.49 11.24 13.55
CA LEU A 37 -4.56 11.94 12.27
C LEU A 37 -3.58 13.12 12.22
N LEU A 38 -2.92 13.27 11.07
CA LEU A 38 -1.96 14.34 10.85
C LEU A 38 -2.63 15.72 10.89
N LYS A 39 -1.98 16.67 11.55
CA LYS A 39 -2.41 18.08 11.62
C LYS A 39 -1.84 18.94 10.50
N GLU A 40 -0.73 18.50 9.91
CA GLU A 40 -0.10 19.13 8.74
C GLU A 40 0.10 18.08 7.63
N PRO A 41 0.00 18.46 6.35
CA PRO A 41 0.30 17.55 5.25
C PRO A 41 1.77 17.17 5.25
N ARG A 42 2.07 15.93 4.87
CA ARG A 42 3.45 15.52 4.58
C ARG A 42 3.96 16.29 3.37
N ARG A 43 5.22 16.67 3.41
CA ARG A 43 5.88 17.48 2.38
C ARG A 43 7.35 17.09 2.25
N PHE A 44 7.88 17.13 1.03
CA PHE A 44 9.30 16.96 0.77
C PHE A 44 9.83 18.12 -0.09
N ALA A 45 11.09 18.50 0.15
CA ALA A 45 11.79 19.45 -0.70
C ALA A 45 11.90 18.94 -2.15
N PRO A 46 12.01 19.84 -3.14
CA PRO A 46 12.45 19.52 -4.51
C PRO A 46 13.62 18.55 -4.57
N LEU A 47 13.56 17.61 -5.52
CA LEU A 47 14.74 16.86 -5.99
C LEU A 47 15.53 17.61 -7.08
N GLY A 48 14.94 18.68 -7.64
CA GLY A 48 15.62 19.66 -8.47
C GLY A 48 16.67 20.48 -7.71
N ASP A 49 17.46 21.23 -8.45
CA ASP A 49 18.70 21.82 -7.93
C ASP A 49 18.47 22.97 -6.91
N ASP A 50 17.26 23.53 -6.86
CA ASP A 50 16.82 24.59 -5.93
C ASP A 50 16.41 24.08 -4.53
N GLY A 51 17.05 23.00 -4.05
CA GLY A 51 16.70 22.29 -2.80
C GLY A 51 17.01 23.01 -1.47
N GLY A 52 16.69 24.30 -1.37
CA GLY A 52 17.03 25.21 -0.26
C GLY A 52 15.88 25.60 0.70
N GLY A 53 14.72 24.91 0.65
CA GLY A 53 13.58 25.17 1.55
C GLY A 53 13.60 24.38 2.87
N GLU A 54 12.76 24.77 3.82
CA GLU A 54 12.64 24.11 5.15
C GLU A 54 12.02 22.71 5.15
N SER A 55 11.57 22.20 3.99
CA SER A 55 10.94 20.88 3.90
C SER A 55 11.98 19.75 3.97
N PRO A 56 11.65 18.59 4.58
CA PRO A 56 12.59 17.47 4.68
C PRO A 56 12.90 16.91 3.28
N LYS A 57 14.10 16.38 3.10
CA LYS A 57 14.47 15.70 1.84
C LYS A 57 13.84 14.29 1.81
N LEU A 58 13.31 13.89 0.66
CA LEU A 58 12.95 12.50 0.38
C LEU A 58 14.21 11.63 0.41
N ARG A 59 14.11 10.40 0.91
CA ARG A 59 15.24 9.46 1.03
C ARG A 59 15.00 8.09 0.40
N GLY A 60 13.79 7.75 -0.03
CA GLY A 60 13.49 6.48 -0.69
C GLY A 60 12.00 6.28 -1.00
N ILE A 61 11.69 5.38 -1.93
CA ILE A 61 10.30 5.08 -2.34
C ILE A 61 10.06 3.57 -2.29
N VAL A 62 8.91 3.18 -1.74
CA VAL A 62 8.40 1.81 -1.72
C VAL A 62 7.20 1.70 -2.64
N PHE A 63 7.10 0.58 -3.38
CA PHE A 63 6.00 0.30 -4.31
C PHE A 63 5.30 -1.03 -3.94
N ASP A 64 3.99 -1.16 -4.20
CA ASP A 64 3.40 -2.47 -4.47
C ASP A 64 3.69 -2.92 -5.92
N VAL A 65 3.26 -4.12 -6.28
CA VAL A 65 3.49 -4.77 -7.58
C VAL A 65 2.23 -4.72 -8.43
N ASP A 66 1.21 -5.51 -8.07
CA ASP A 66 -0.07 -5.51 -8.78
C ASP A 66 -0.77 -4.15 -8.65
N GLY A 67 -1.41 -3.69 -9.72
CA GLY A 67 -2.08 -2.39 -9.75
C GLY A 67 -1.13 -1.19 -9.79
N THR A 68 0.17 -1.39 -9.50
CA THR A 68 1.12 -0.31 -9.16
C THR A 68 2.32 -0.29 -10.10
N LEU A 69 3.10 -1.36 -10.17
CA LEU A 69 4.20 -1.52 -11.13
C LEU A 69 3.76 -2.29 -12.39
N CYS A 70 2.74 -3.15 -12.26
CA CYS A 70 2.11 -3.84 -13.39
C CYS A 70 0.58 -3.75 -13.35
N ILE A 71 -0.06 -3.88 -14.52
CA ILE A 71 -1.51 -3.84 -14.66
C ILE A 71 -2.15 -5.01 -13.87
N PRO A 72 -3.22 -4.78 -13.06
CA PRO A 72 -3.69 -5.76 -12.08
C PRO A 72 -4.46 -6.92 -12.74
N GLN A 73 -3.90 -8.13 -12.68
CA GLN A 73 -4.39 -9.31 -13.40
C GLN A 73 -5.58 -10.03 -12.73
N THR A 74 -6.51 -9.27 -12.14
CA THR A 74 -7.64 -9.80 -11.33
C THR A 74 -8.54 -10.79 -12.07
N TRP A 75 -8.55 -10.77 -13.40
CA TRP A 75 -9.24 -11.73 -14.26
C TRP A 75 -8.78 -13.19 -14.02
N MET A 76 -7.53 -13.42 -13.60
CA MET A 76 -6.99 -14.77 -13.42
C MET A 76 -7.75 -15.56 -12.35
N PHE A 77 -8.19 -14.90 -11.27
CA PHE A 77 -9.02 -15.52 -10.23
C PHE A 77 -10.38 -15.97 -10.76
N GLY A 78 -10.92 -15.29 -11.78
CA GLY A 78 -12.14 -15.72 -12.49
C GLY A 78 -11.91 -17.01 -13.29
N GLN A 79 -10.77 -17.12 -13.99
CA GLN A 79 -10.39 -18.33 -14.71
C GLN A 79 -10.10 -19.50 -13.76
N MET A 80 -9.39 -19.26 -12.65
CA MET A 80 -9.09 -20.27 -11.62
C MET A 80 -10.39 -20.89 -11.07
N ARG A 81 -11.37 -20.05 -10.73
CA ARG A 81 -12.69 -20.48 -10.27
C ARG A 81 -13.44 -21.29 -11.33
N SER A 82 -13.43 -20.84 -12.58
CA SER A 82 -14.02 -21.57 -13.70
C SER A 82 -13.33 -22.91 -14.00
N ALA A 83 -12.02 -23.02 -13.79
CA ALA A 83 -11.27 -24.25 -14.03
C ALA A 83 -11.47 -25.30 -12.91
N LEU A 84 -11.72 -24.84 -11.68
CA LEU A 84 -12.09 -25.67 -10.53
C LEU A 84 -13.59 -25.99 -10.48
N GLY A 85 -14.45 -25.18 -11.11
CA GLY A 85 -15.91 -25.33 -11.07
C GLY A 85 -16.57 -24.72 -9.83
N ILE A 86 -15.90 -23.77 -9.17
CA ILE A 86 -16.38 -23.11 -7.94
C ILE A 86 -16.92 -21.70 -8.22
N ASP A 87 -17.81 -21.21 -7.36
CA ASP A 87 -18.33 -19.84 -7.44
C ASP A 87 -17.34 -18.80 -6.87
N LYS A 88 -17.80 -17.57 -6.57
CA LYS A 88 -16.96 -16.47 -6.08
C LYS A 88 -16.79 -16.42 -4.55
N SER A 89 -17.66 -17.06 -3.78
CA SER A 89 -17.68 -16.99 -2.30
C SER A 89 -16.75 -18.00 -1.62
N ILE A 90 -16.47 -19.13 -2.27
CA ILE A 90 -15.49 -20.14 -1.86
C ILE A 90 -14.06 -19.56 -1.97
N ASP A 91 -13.10 -19.95 -1.13
CA ASP A 91 -11.68 -19.64 -1.40
C ASP A 91 -11.02 -20.68 -2.31
N ILE A 92 -10.13 -20.24 -3.19
CA ILE A 92 -9.47 -21.09 -4.18
C ILE A 92 -8.53 -22.11 -3.52
N LEU A 93 -7.77 -21.69 -2.52
CA LEU A 93 -6.80 -22.56 -1.83
C LEU A 93 -7.49 -23.46 -0.81
N ASP A 94 -8.43 -22.94 -0.02
CA ASP A 94 -9.20 -23.77 0.92
C ASP A 94 -10.02 -24.84 0.18
N HIS A 95 -10.57 -24.53 -1.00
CA HIS A 95 -11.20 -25.53 -1.85
C HIS A 95 -10.21 -26.63 -2.26
N ILE A 96 -9.03 -26.27 -2.77
CA ILE A 96 -8.00 -27.25 -3.18
C ILE A 96 -7.59 -28.12 -1.98
N HIS A 97 -7.40 -27.55 -0.80
CA HIS A 97 -7.09 -28.32 0.42
C HIS A 97 -8.23 -29.24 0.87
N SER A 98 -9.49 -28.93 0.52
CA SER A 98 -10.66 -29.76 0.83
C SER A 98 -10.87 -30.95 -0.13
N LEU A 99 -10.22 -30.95 -1.30
CA LEU A 99 -10.34 -32.04 -2.28
C LEU A 99 -9.65 -33.33 -1.80
N PRO A 100 -10.09 -34.51 -2.27
CA PRO A 100 -9.36 -35.77 -2.08
C PRO A 100 -7.91 -35.66 -2.59
N THR A 101 -6.94 -36.25 -1.89
CA THR A 101 -5.50 -36.13 -2.21
C THR A 101 -5.15 -36.54 -3.65
N SER A 102 -5.92 -37.46 -4.24
CA SER A 102 -5.81 -37.87 -5.65
C SER A 102 -6.18 -36.78 -6.68
N GLU A 103 -6.98 -35.80 -6.27
CA GLU A 103 -7.47 -34.70 -7.13
C GLU A 103 -6.70 -33.39 -6.89
N GLN A 104 -6.08 -33.23 -5.71
CA GLN A 104 -5.38 -32.00 -5.33
C GLN A 104 -4.29 -31.59 -6.34
N GLU A 105 -3.48 -32.52 -6.84
CA GLU A 105 -2.42 -32.19 -7.82
C GLU A 105 -2.99 -31.77 -9.18
N VAL A 106 -4.10 -32.38 -9.62
CA VAL A 106 -4.80 -32.00 -10.86
C VAL A 106 -5.45 -30.61 -10.71
N ALA A 107 -5.98 -30.31 -9.52
CA ALA A 107 -6.53 -29.01 -9.19
C ALA A 107 -5.43 -27.93 -9.12
N GLN A 108 -4.29 -28.23 -8.48
CA GLN A 108 -3.14 -27.33 -8.44
C GLN A 108 -2.56 -27.06 -9.83
N GLU A 109 -2.39 -28.07 -10.69
CA GLU A 109 -1.78 -27.84 -12.00
C GLU A 109 -2.68 -26.98 -12.93
N LYS A 110 -4.01 -27.04 -12.77
CA LYS A 110 -4.92 -26.05 -13.40
C LYS A 110 -4.62 -24.62 -12.96
N ILE A 111 -4.38 -24.40 -11.66
CA ILE A 111 -4.00 -23.07 -11.13
C ILE A 111 -2.63 -22.66 -11.68
N ARG A 112 -1.61 -23.52 -11.56
CA ARG A 112 -0.25 -23.23 -12.08
C ARG A 112 -0.26 -22.92 -13.58
N ALA A 113 -1.10 -23.56 -14.38
CA ALA A 113 -1.27 -23.25 -15.79
C ALA A 113 -1.82 -21.82 -16.03
N ILE A 114 -2.80 -21.40 -15.23
CA ILE A 114 -3.37 -20.04 -15.30
C ILE A 114 -2.36 -19.01 -14.77
N GLU A 115 -1.64 -19.29 -13.70
CA GLU A 115 -0.58 -18.42 -13.16
C GLU A 115 0.55 -18.20 -14.17
N ARG A 116 1.00 -19.26 -14.87
CA ARG A 116 1.99 -19.14 -15.97
C ARG A 116 1.45 -18.28 -17.12
N SER A 117 0.17 -18.40 -17.46
CA SER A 117 -0.48 -17.59 -18.49
C SER A 117 -0.56 -16.11 -18.08
N ALA A 118 -1.00 -15.83 -16.85
CA ALA A 118 -1.03 -14.48 -16.25
C ALA A 118 0.37 -13.87 -16.25
N MET A 119 1.37 -14.55 -15.69
CA MET A 119 2.77 -14.09 -15.67
C MET A 119 3.29 -13.75 -17.09
N SER A 120 3.02 -14.59 -18.09
CA SER A 120 3.42 -14.30 -19.48
C SER A 120 2.73 -13.06 -20.07
N SER A 121 1.47 -12.82 -19.71
CA SER A 121 0.64 -11.67 -20.11
C SER A 121 0.69 -10.49 -19.12
N GLN A 122 1.67 -10.48 -18.20
CA GLN A 122 1.91 -9.34 -17.32
C GLN A 122 2.42 -8.16 -18.15
N GLU A 123 1.81 -7.00 -17.95
CA GLU A 123 2.10 -5.73 -18.63
C GLU A 123 2.55 -4.66 -17.62
N PRO A 124 3.51 -3.79 -17.96
CA PRO A 124 4.01 -2.75 -17.07
C PRO A 124 3.00 -1.60 -16.98
N GLN A 125 2.97 -0.92 -15.83
CA GLN A 125 2.09 0.23 -15.64
C GLN A 125 2.60 1.47 -16.42
N PRO A 126 1.73 2.34 -16.99
CA PRO A 126 2.18 3.51 -17.74
C PRO A 126 3.10 4.44 -16.94
N GLY A 127 4.18 4.88 -17.59
CA GLY A 127 5.23 5.70 -16.99
C GLY A 127 6.28 4.96 -16.15
N LEU A 128 6.16 3.63 -15.99
CA LEU A 128 7.04 2.83 -15.13
C LEU A 128 8.53 3.05 -15.41
N VAL A 129 8.97 2.80 -16.64
CA VAL A 129 10.41 2.85 -16.99
C VAL A 129 10.96 4.26 -16.80
N SER A 130 10.24 5.27 -17.27
CA SER A 130 10.58 6.69 -17.12
C SER A 130 10.75 7.10 -15.65
N LEU A 131 9.87 6.64 -14.76
CA LEU A 131 9.99 6.90 -13.32
C LEU A 131 11.24 6.21 -12.74
N MET A 132 11.55 4.97 -13.14
CA MET A 132 12.70 4.25 -12.59
C MET A 132 14.04 4.79 -13.12
N ASP A 133 14.11 5.22 -14.38
CA ASP A 133 15.25 5.97 -14.93
C ASP A 133 15.50 7.28 -14.14
N TYR A 134 14.43 8.04 -13.90
CA TYR A 134 14.49 9.27 -13.11
C TYR A 134 14.93 9.05 -11.66
N LEU A 135 14.38 8.03 -10.98
CA LEU A 135 14.76 7.70 -9.62
C LEU A 135 16.20 7.17 -9.51
N GLU A 136 16.79 6.65 -10.59
CA GLU A 136 18.21 6.31 -10.63
C GLU A 136 19.12 7.50 -10.91
N SER A 137 18.75 8.40 -11.82
CA SER A 137 19.55 9.62 -12.05
C SER A 137 19.57 10.54 -10.82
N ARG A 138 18.49 10.58 -10.04
CA ARG A 138 18.42 11.23 -8.71
C ARG A 138 18.93 10.36 -7.54
N SER A 139 19.46 9.15 -7.79
CA SER A 139 20.02 8.23 -6.79
C SER A 139 19.08 7.86 -5.62
N ILE A 140 17.78 7.81 -5.88
CA ILE A 140 16.75 7.46 -4.89
C ILE A 140 16.64 5.93 -4.76
N PRO A 141 16.80 5.35 -3.56
CA PRO A 141 16.63 3.92 -3.35
C PRO A 141 15.16 3.51 -3.49
N LYS A 142 14.96 2.34 -4.08
CA LYS A 142 13.65 1.78 -4.45
C LYS A 142 13.46 0.46 -3.71
N GLY A 143 12.30 0.27 -3.10
CA GLY A 143 11.92 -0.96 -2.38
C GLY A 143 10.56 -1.48 -2.85
N ILE A 144 10.28 -2.75 -2.58
CA ILE A 144 8.98 -3.35 -2.89
C ILE A 144 8.36 -3.88 -1.60
N CYS A 145 7.08 -3.59 -1.36
CA CYS A 145 6.31 -4.16 -0.25
C CYS A 145 4.97 -4.69 -0.78
N THR A 146 4.95 -5.98 -1.13
CA THR A 146 3.83 -6.62 -1.83
C THR A 146 3.21 -7.78 -1.04
N ARG A 147 2.00 -8.19 -1.45
CA ARG A 147 1.34 -9.41 -0.98
C ARG A 147 1.55 -10.58 -1.94
N ASN A 148 2.42 -10.47 -2.95
CA ASN A 148 2.77 -11.56 -3.86
C ASN A 148 3.96 -12.40 -3.35
N PHE A 149 4.04 -13.65 -3.84
CA PHE A 149 5.26 -14.46 -3.73
C PHE A 149 6.35 -13.87 -4.63
N ASP A 150 7.60 -14.30 -4.42
CA ASP A 150 8.78 -13.78 -5.10
C ASP A 150 8.75 -13.98 -6.63
N ALA A 151 8.25 -15.11 -7.14
CA ALA A 151 8.33 -15.43 -8.58
C ALA A 151 7.64 -14.40 -9.52
N PRO A 152 6.39 -13.95 -9.28
CA PRO A 152 5.79 -12.84 -10.04
C PRO A 152 6.57 -11.51 -9.95
N VAL A 153 7.24 -11.24 -8.83
CA VAL A 153 8.04 -10.01 -8.65
C VAL A 153 9.33 -10.11 -9.45
N THR A 154 10.04 -11.25 -9.36
CA THR A 154 11.24 -11.53 -10.15
C THR A 154 10.92 -11.45 -11.64
N HIS A 155 9.81 -12.05 -12.10
CA HIS A 155 9.43 -12.01 -13.52
C HIS A 155 9.18 -10.58 -14.02
N LEU A 156 8.46 -9.75 -13.26
CA LEU A 156 8.27 -8.32 -13.57
C LEU A 156 9.60 -7.58 -13.69
N LEU A 157 10.49 -7.78 -12.72
CA LEU A 157 11.79 -7.11 -12.67
C LEU A 157 12.70 -7.53 -13.84
N GLU A 158 12.79 -8.84 -14.12
CA GLU A 158 13.60 -9.37 -15.21
C GLU A 158 13.10 -8.93 -16.59
N LYS A 159 11.77 -8.94 -16.80
CA LYS A 159 11.10 -8.69 -18.09
C LYS A 159 11.00 -7.21 -18.47
N PHE A 160 10.82 -6.32 -17.50
CA PHE A 160 10.50 -4.90 -17.77
C PHE A 160 11.44 -3.89 -17.10
N LEU A 161 12.25 -4.32 -16.14
CA LEU A 161 13.09 -3.44 -15.30
C LEU A 161 14.52 -3.99 -15.21
N THR A 162 15.01 -4.61 -16.29
CA THR A 162 16.33 -5.22 -16.35
C THR A 162 17.41 -4.18 -16.03
N GLY A 163 18.21 -4.45 -14.99
CA GLY A 163 19.25 -3.52 -14.52
C GLY A 163 18.78 -2.47 -13.51
N LYS A 164 17.48 -2.37 -13.20
CA LYS A 164 16.95 -1.47 -12.17
C LYS A 164 17.02 -2.10 -10.79
N GLU A 165 17.61 -1.41 -9.81
CA GLU A 165 17.76 -1.97 -8.46
C GLU A 165 16.57 -1.67 -7.55
N PHE A 166 15.91 -2.72 -7.06
CA PHE A 166 14.91 -2.68 -6.00
C PHE A 166 15.36 -3.56 -4.82
N LYS A 167 15.73 -2.96 -3.69
CA LYS A 167 16.13 -3.70 -2.48
C LYS A 167 15.79 -2.93 -1.20
N PRO A 168 15.32 -3.61 -0.13
CA PRO A 168 14.88 -5.00 -0.13
C PRO A 168 13.51 -5.15 -0.82
N ILE A 169 13.20 -6.38 -1.19
CA ILE A 169 11.88 -6.80 -1.68
C ILE A 169 11.21 -7.54 -0.53
N VAL A 170 10.03 -7.06 -0.13
CA VAL A 170 9.22 -7.63 0.95
C VAL A 170 8.00 -8.29 0.32
N THR A 171 7.99 -9.63 0.36
CA THR A 171 6.97 -10.49 -0.27
C THR A 171 5.98 -11.05 0.76
N ARG A 172 5.03 -11.86 0.28
CA ARG A 172 3.93 -12.50 1.03
C ARG A 172 4.38 -13.16 2.34
N ASP A 173 5.60 -13.68 2.41
CA ASP A 173 6.09 -14.42 3.57
C ASP A 173 6.50 -13.53 4.75
N PHE A 174 6.75 -12.24 4.53
CA PHE A 174 6.96 -11.29 5.60
C PHE A 174 5.67 -11.07 6.41
N LYS A 175 5.74 -11.26 7.73
CA LYS A 175 4.58 -11.11 8.64
C LYS A 175 4.81 -10.03 9.71
N PRO A 176 3.77 -9.28 10.12
CA PRO A 176 2.44 -9.22 9.49
C PRO A 176 2.48 -8.51 8.11
N PRO A 177 1.61 -8.89 7.16
CA PRO A 177 1.50 -8.24 5.86
C PRO A 177 0.80 -6.87 5.96
N LYS A 178 0.76 -6.14 4.84
CA LYS A 178 -0.14 -4.97 4.65
C LYS A 178 -1.59 -5.37 5.02
N PRO A 179 -2.38 -4.51 5.69
CA PRO A 179 -2.16 -3.08 5.97
C PRO A 179 -1.18 -2.77 7.12
N SER A 180 -0.48 -3.75 7.69
CA SER A 180 0.54 -3.46 8.71
C SER A 180 1.72 -2.67 8.14
N PRO A 181 2.25 -1.65 8.86
CA PRO A 181 3.44 -0.92 8.44
C PRO A 181 4.74 -1.72 8.51
N ALA A 182 4.72 -2.94 9.07
CA ALA A 182 5.93 -3.69 9.42
C ALA A 182 6.90 -3.92 8.25
N GLY A 183 6.39 -4.18 7.03
CA GLY A 183 7.23 -4.33 5.83
C GLY A 183 7.94 -3.05 5.40
N ILE A 184 7.23 -1.91 5.45
CA ILE A 184 7.78 -0.58 5.09
C ILE A 184 8.81 -0.13 6.14
N LEU A 185 8.55 -0.39 7.43
CA LEU A 185 9.51 -0.13 8.52
C LEU A 185 10.74 -1.04 8.44
N HIS A 186 10.60 -2.27 7.93
CA HIS A 186 11.74 -3.16 7.65
C HIS A 186 12.58 -2.66 6.46
N ILE A 187 11.95 -2.16 5.39
CA ILE A 187 12.64 -1.48 4.28
C ILE A 187 13.42 -0.26 4.80
N ALA A 188 12.76 0.62 5.56
CA ALA A 188 13.40 1.78 6.18
C ALA A 188 14.64 1.40 7.01
N LYS A 189 14.50 0.42 7.92
CA LYS A 189 15.64 -0.06 8.72
C LYS A 189 16.77 -0.65 7.86
N SER A 190 16.43 -1.32 6.75
CA SER A 190 17.41 -1.92 5.83
C SER A 190 18.21 -0.87 5.05
N TRP A 191 17.65 0.33 4.85
CA TRP A 191 18.37 1.50 4.34
C TRP A 191 19.10 2.31 5.43
N GLY A 192 19.10 1.84 6.67
CA GLY A 192 19.67 2.58 7.82
C GLY A 192 18.83 3.78 8.25
N PHE A 193 17.56 3.85 7.84
CA PHE A 193 16.65 4.91 8.28
C PHE A 193 15.97 4.41 9.55
N VAL A 194 16.46 4.87 10.71
CA VAL A 194 16.01 4.44 12.04
C VAL A 194 15.68 5.62 12.93
N GLU A 195 14.76 5.42 13.87
CA GLU A 195 14.40 6.44 14.87
C GLU A 195 15.61 6.86 15.72
N LYS A 196 15.68 8.13 16.13
CA LYS A 196 16.82 8.67 16.88
C LYS A 196 17.00 7.97 18.23
N GLY A 197 18.01 7.10 18.32
CA GLY A 197 18.32 6.32 19.52
C GLY A 197 17.49 5.03 19.66
N GLY A 198 16.85 4.56 18.59
CA GLY A 198 16.02 3.36 18.58
C GLY A 198 16.42 2.33 17.52
N ASP A 199 15.88 1.13 17.67
CA ASP A 199 16.06 -0.01 16.76
C ASP A 199 14.93 -0.15 15.72
N LEU A 200 13.97 0.78 15.72
CA LEU A 200 12.85 0.79 14.78
C LEU A 200 13.20 1.59 13.53
N GLY A 201 12.72 1.12 12.37
CA GLY A 201 12.85 1.87 11.12
C GLY A 201 12.01 3.14 11.15
N ASP A 202 12.47 4.20 10.48
CA ASP A 202 11.76 5.47 10.35
C ASP A 202 11.46 5.74 8.87
N ALA A 203 10.17 5.67 8.51
CA ALA A 203 9.71 5.93 7.16
C ALA A 203 9.25 7.38 6.92
N SER A 204 9.45 8.30 7.86
CA SER A 204 9.03 9.71 7.74
C SER A 204 9.64 10.47 6.56
N GLN A 205 10.77 9.98 6.03
CA GLN A 205 11.43 10.51 4.82
C GLN A 205 11.22 9.60 3.58
N MET A 206 10.15 8.82 3.54
CA MET A 206 9.84 7.90 2.44
C MET A 206 8.45 8.14 1.83
N ILE A 207 8.26 7.65 0.61
CA ILE A 207 6.94 7.51 -0.04
C ILE A 207 6.57 6.01 -0.14
N MET A 208 5.30 5.70 0.04
CA MET A 208 4.66 4.44 -0.36
C MET A 208 3.73 4.72 -1.56
N VAL A 209 3.97 4.05 -2.68
CA VAL A 209 3.12 4.09 -3.88
C VAL A 209 2.35 2.78 -3.97
N GLY A 210 1.04 2.85 -4.18
CA GLY A 210 0.17 1.68 -4.30
C GLY A 210 -1.20 2.02 -4.89
N ASP A 211 -1.98 1.01 -5.26
CA ASP A 211 -3.36 1.20 -5.77
C ASP A 211 -4.44 0.86 -4.74
N SER A 212 -4.07 0.33 -3.56
CA SER A 212 -5.02 -0.22 -2.60
C SER A 212 -5.04 0.51 -1.25
N ILE A 213 -6.15 0.35 -0.52
CA ILE A 213 -6.28 0.85 0.86
C ILE A 213 -5.28 0.18 1.82
N ASP A 214 -4.81 -1.03 1.51
CA ASP A 214 -3.76 -1.73 2.25
C ASP A 214 -2.42 -0.98 2.15
N ASP A 215 -2.11 -0.40 0.98
CA ASP A 215 -0.91 0.40 0.75
C ASP A 215 -0.95 1.73 1.47
N MET A 216 -2.07 2.44 1.28
CA MET A 216 -2.28 3.75 1.89
C MET A 216 -2.20 3.63 3.41
N THR A 217 -2.86 2.61 3.99
CA THR A 217 -2.86 2.37 5.43
C THR A 217 -1.50 1.90 5.95
N ALA A 218 -0.78 1.04 5.23
CA ALA A 218 0.56 0.60 5.64
C ALA A 218 1.57 1.75 5.59
N GLY A 219 1.59 2.53 4.51
CA GLY A 219 2.47 3.69 4.34
C GLY A 219 2.20 4.77 5.37
N TYR A 220 0.92 5.14 5.52
CA TYR A 220 0.49 6.13 6.50
C TYR A 220 0.90 5.71 7.93
N SER A 221 0.64 4.46 8.31
CA SER A 221 0.96 3.91 9.63
C SER A 221 2.47 3.81 9.89
N ALA A 222 3.28 3.58 8.84
CA ALA A 222 4.74 3.62 8.93
C ALA A 222 5.28 5.05 9.10
N GLY A 223 4.49 6.05 8.71
CA GLY A 223 4.86 7.46 8.70
C GLY A 223 5.25 7.99 7.32
N ALA A 224 5.44 7.11 6.33
CA ALA A 224 5.67 7.47 4.94
C ALA A 224 4.51 8.29 4.36
N ALA A 225 4.82 9.13 3.37
CA ALA A 225 3.80 9.76 2.55
C ALA A 225 3.23 8.76 1.55
N THR A 226 1.99 8.97 1.15
CA THR A 226 1.24 7.99 0.35
C THR A 226 0.82 8.54 -1.00
N VAL A 227 1.07 7.75 -2.05
CA VAL A 227 0.64 8.04 -3.41
C VAL A 227 -0.30 6.92 -3.85
N LEU A 228 -1.59 7.24 -3.98
CA LEU A 228 -2.53 6.36 -4.64
C LEU A 228 -2.34 6.47 -6.16
N LEU A 229 -2.03 5.36 -6.81
CA LEU A 229 -2.17 5.25 -8.26
C LEU A 229 -3.64 5.01 -8.59
N VAL A 230 -4.34 6.07 -8.99
CA VAL A 230 -5.80 6.11 -9.13
C VAL A 230 -6.26 5.55 -10.48
N ASN A 231 -7.32 4.75 -10.43
CA ASN A 231 -8.04 4.13 -11.53
C ASN A 231 -9.55 4.19 -11.26
N GLU A 232 -10.38 3.76 -12.21
CA GLU A 232 -11.84 3.86 -12.11
C GLU A 232 -12.45 2.99 -11.00
N VAL A 233 -11.74 1.98 -10.50
CA VAL A 233 -12.20 1.07 -9.43
C VAL A 233 -11.85 1.61 -8.04
N ASN A 234 -10.62 2.14 -7.87
CA ASN A 234 -10.13 2.65 -6.59
C ASN A 234 -10.37 4.16 -6.36
N ALA A 235 -10.99 4.88 -7.29
CA ALA A 235 -11.25 6.32 -7.23
C ALA A 235 -11.83 6.83 -5.89
N HIS A 236 -12.65 6.02 -5.23
CA HIS A 236 -13.22 6.30 -3.90
C HIS A 236 -12.16 6.48 -2.78
N LEU A 237 -10.92 6.00 -2.97
CA LEU A 237 -9.81 6.16 -2.03
C LEU A 237 -9.10 7.52 -2.17
N ALA A 238 -9.47 8.35 -3.16
CA ALA A 238 -8.73 9.57 -3.51
C ALA A 238 -8.66 10.59 -2.36
N ASP A 239 -9.72 10.74 -1.57
CA ASP A 239 -9.76 11.60 -0.37
C ASP A 239 -9.77 10.83 0.96
N HIS A 240 -9.39 9.54 0.93
CA HIS A 240 -9.19 8.79 2.17
C HIS A 240 -8.10 9.48 3.03
N GLU A 241 -8.27 9.51 4.35
CA GLU A 241 -7.37 10.21 5.28
C GLU A 241 -5.91 9.68 5.26
N HIS A 242 -5.73 8.46 4.75
CA HIS A 242 -4.42 7.84 4.50
C HIS A 242 -3.82 8.14 3.10
N THR A 243 -4.43 9.00 2.27
CA THR A 243 -4.02 9.28 0.88
C THR A 243 -3.50 10.73 0.72
N ASP A 244 -2.19 10.95 0.93
CA ASP A 244 -1.58 12.27 0.77
C ASP A 244 -1.74 12.79 -0.67
N LEU A 245 -1.43 11.97 -1.67
CA LEU A 245 -1.41 12.38 -3.08
C LEU A 245 -2.01 11.29 -3.99
N ILE A 246 -2.51 11.70 -5.17
CA ILE A 246 -2.96 10.77 -6.22
C ILE A 246 -2.29 11.10 -7.56
N VAL A 247 -2.03 10.08 -8.37
CA VAL A 247 -1.63 10.17 -9.78
C VAL A 247 -2.35 9.08 -10.57
N SER A 248 -2.56 9.24 -11.88
CA SER A 248 -3.11 8.18 -12.76
C SER A 248 -2.05 7.40 -13.54
N ARG A 249 -0.79 7.85 -13.49
CA ARG A 249 0.38 7.27 -14.16
C ARG A 249 1.59 7.38 -13.22
N LEU A 250 2.63 6.55 -13.44
CA LEU A 250 3.84 6.60 -12.62
C LEU A 250 4.77 7.77 -13.00
N ASP A 251 4.85 8.14 -14.27
CA ASP A 251 5.71 9.23 -14.77
C ASP A 251 5.26 10.61 -14.26
N ALA A 252 3.97 10.80 -13.98
CA ALA A 252 3.44 12.00 -13.32
C ALA A 252 4.11 12.32 -11.96
N LEU A 253 4.72 11.34 -11.28
CA LEU A 253 5.51 11.60 -10.07
C LEU A 253 6.81 12.35 -10.33
N ILE A 254 7.35 12.35 -11.55
CA ILE A 254 8.62 13.03 -11.87
C ILE A 254 8.47 14.54 -11.66
N GLU A 255 7.43 15.15 -12.20
CA GLU A 255 7.16 16.60 -12.03
C GLU A 255 6.90 16.96 -10.56
N ILE A 256 6.18 16.12 -9.83
CA ILE A 256 5.89 16.30 -8.40
C ILE A 256 7.17 16.24 -7.56
N LEU A 257 8.10 15.33 -7.90
CA LEU A 257 9.37 15.19 -7.19
C LEU A 257 10.35 16.32 -7.55
N GLU A 258 10.39 16.78 -8.80
CA GLU A 258 11.17 17.96 -9.20
C GLU A 258 10.65 19.24 -8.53
N LYS A 259 9.34 19.46 -8.45
CA LYS A 259 8.73 20.67 -7.85
C LYS A 259 8.59 20.62 -6.32
N GLY A 260 8.80 19.46 -5.71
CA GLY A 260 8.62 19.22 -4.28
C GLY A 260 7.23 18.65 -3.97
N PHE A 261 7.20 17.57 -3.18
CA PHE A 261 5.97 16.89 -2.80
C PHE A 261 5.20 17.69 -1.74
N VAL A 262 3.89 17.87 -1.92
CA VAL A 262 2.98 18.36 -0.87
C VAL A 262 1.71 17.52 -0.90
N GLY A 263 1.47 16.79 0.18
CA GLY A 263 0.26 15.99 0.38
C GLY A 263 -0.97 16.82 0.72
N LYS A 264 -2.13 16.16 0.70
CA LYS A 264 -3.40 16.64 1.22
C LYS A 264 -3.80 15.78 2.42
N ILE A 265 -4.18 16.39 3.53
CA ILE A 265 -4.89 15.66 4.58
C ILE A 265 -6.33 15.49 4.13
N GLY A 266 -6.79 14.25 3.96
CA GLY A 266 -8.21 13.96 3.82
C GLY A 266 -8.97 14.44 5.05
N ARG A 267 -9.94 15.35 4.86
CA ARG A 267 -10.89 15.75 5.90
C ARG A 267 -12.19 15.01 5.60
N GLY A 268 -12.57 14.10 6.49
CA GLY A 268 -13.70 13.20 6.27
C GLY A 268 -15.03 13.92 5.98
N GLU A 269 -15.90 13.20 5.28
CA GLU A 269 -17.31 13.50 5.00
C GLU A 269 -17.61 14.68 4.03
N ASP A 270 -16.79 15.74 3.98
CA ASP A 270 -17.04 16.93 3.12
C ASP A 270 -16.26 16.95 1.76
N SER A 271 -15.56 15.89 1.39
CA SER A 271 -14.69 15.84 0.20
C SER A 271 -15.34 15.20 -1.04
N ASP A 272 -15.35 15.91 -2.17
CA ASP A 272 -15.76 15.38 -3.48
C ASP A 272 -14.69 14.44 -4.09
N THR A 273 -14.71 13.21 -3.59
CA THR A 273 -13.92 12.05 -4.06
C THR A 273 -14.03 11.84 -5.56
N GLY A 274 -15.21 12.12 -6.15
CA GLY A 274 -15.47 12.00 -7.58
C GLY A 274 -14.64 13.00 -8.36
N ALA A 275 -14.79 14.29 -8.08
CA ALA A 275 -14.09 15.35 -8.80
C ALA A 275 -12.56 15.25 -8.68
N ARG A 276 -12.02 14.92 -7.49
CA ARG A 276 -10.56 14.79 -7.29
C ARG A 276 -9.99 13.67 -8.16
N ALA A 277 -10.60 12.49 -8.18
CA ALA A 277 -10.16 11.38 -9.02
C ALA A 277 -10.39 11.67 -10.52
N GLN A 278 -11.57 12.19 -10.87
CA GLN A 278 -11.98 12.41 -12.25
C GLN A 278 -11.04 13.35 -13.02
N GLY A 279 -10.61 14.46 -12.42
CA GLY A 279 -9.67 15.39 -13.08
C GLY A 279 -8.32 14.75 -13.41
N VAL A 280 -7.78 13.92 -12.50
CA VAL A 280 -6.51 13.22 -12.70
C VAL A 280 -6.66 12.10 -13.76
N LEU A 281 -7.75 11.34 -13.71
CA LEU A 281 -8.08 10.32 -14.72
C LEU A 281 -8.33 10.91 -16.12
N GLN A 282 -8.87 12.12 -16.22
CA GLN A 282 -9.05 12.82 -17.49
C GLN A 282 -7.71 13.26 -18.09
N ASN A 283 -6.82 13.85 -17.28
CA ASN A 283 -5.51 14.30 -17.74
C ASN A 283 -4.65 13.13 -18.24
N GLY A 284 -4.53 12.04 -17.46
CA GLY A 284 -3.73 10.87 -17.88
C GLY A 284 -4.19 10.24 -19.19
N LYS A 285 -5.52 10.19 -19.43
CA LYS A 285 -6.09 9.70 -20.70
C LYS A 285 -5.81 10.60 -21.90
N ALA A 286 -5.52 11.88 -21.70
CA ALA A 286 -5.12 12.78 -22.79
C ALA A 286 -3.67 12.54 -23.22
N GLU A 287 -2.78 12.21 -22.28
CA GLU A 287 -1.35 12.02 -22.51
C GLU A 287 -1.05 10.74 -23.32
N ASP A 288 -1.73 9.63 -23.03
CA ASP A 288 -1.60 8.37 -23.81
C ASP A 288 -1.95 8.56 -25.29
N VAL A 289 -2.95 9.40 -25.61
CA VAL A 289 -3.36 9.71 -26.99
C VAL A 289 -2.31 10.54 -27.74
N THR A 290 -1.42 11.23 -27.02
CA THR A 290 -0.33 12.03 -27.61
C THR A 290 1.02 11.30 -27.68
N THR A 291 1.13 10.10 -27.11
CA THR A 291 2.37 9.30 -27.07
C THR A 291 2.27 7.95 -27.80
N SER A 292 1.16 7.71 -28.51
CA SER A 292 0.87 6.50 -29.32
C SER A 292 1.14 6.70 -30.81
#